data_AF-A0A9Q8VDC7-F1
#
_entry.id   AF-A0A9Q8VDC7-F1
#
_cell.length_a   1.000
_cell.length_b   1.000
_cell.length_c   1.000
_cell.angle_alpha   90.00
_cell.angle_beta   90.00
_cell.angle_gamma   90.00
#
_symmetry.space_group_name_H-M   'P 1'
#
loop_
_entity.id
_entity.type
_entity.pdbx_description
1 polymer ?
#
loop_
_entity_poly.entity_id
_entity_poly.type
_entity_poly.pdbx_seq_one_letter_code
_entity_poly.pdbx_strand_id
1 'polypeptide(L)'
;MKFAIALAALVSLAAANTAPALPVPKCSESCIRQAMKDNGCKLNVECACQKFNELKTAATPCVIKACGQEKAIKEVLPAVKKMCNK
;
A
#
# COMPACT_ATOMS: atom_id res chain seq x y z
N MET A 1 -10.48 -12.55 -52.30
CA MET A 1 -10.09 -11.27 -51.65
C MET A 1 -9.54 -11.58 -50.26
N LYS A 2 -8.22 -11.52 -50.12
CA LYS A 2 -7.48 -11.71 -48.85
C LYS A 2 -7.19 -10.32 -48.30
N PHE A 3 -7.93 -9.86 -47.30
CA PHE A 3 -7.55 -8.67 -46.54
C PHE A 3 -7.32 -9.09 -45.11
N ALA A 4 -6.03 -9.27 -44.81
CA ALA A 4 -5.52 -9.36 -43.47
C ALA A 4 -5.91 -8.10 -42.70
N ILE A 5 -6.68 -8.27 -41.63
CA ILE A 5 -6.83 -7.24 -40.60
C ILE A 5 -5.96 -7.69 -39.44
N ALA A 6 -4.70 -7.25 -39.46
CA ALA A 6 -3.83 -7.33 -38.31
C ALA A 6 -4.39 -6.40 -37.22
N LEU A 7 -5.08 -6.97 -36.24
CA LEU A 7 -5.45 -6.30 -35.01
C LEU A 7 -4.16 -6.04 -34.22
N ALA A 8 -3.65 -4.82 -34.31
CA ALA A 8 -2.59 -4.32 -33.47
C ALA A 8 -3.07 -4.36 -32.01
N ALA A 9 -2.53 -5.30 -31.23
CA ALA A 9 -2.70 -5.33 -29.79
C ALA A 9 -1.99 -4.10 -29.21
N LEU A 10 -2.76 -3.08 -28.83
CA LEU A 10 -2.27 -1.96 -28.04
C LEU A 10 -1.86 -2.51 -26.66
N VAL A 11 -0.56 -2.77 -26.50
CA VAL A 11 0.02 -3.05 -25.19
C VAL A 11 0.02 -1.72 -24.44
N SER A 12 -0.99 -1.50 -23.60
CA SER A 12 -1.02 -0.37 -22.69
C SER A 12 0.17 -0.48 -21.74
N LEU A 13 1.28 0.20 -22.05
CA LEU A 13 2.33 0.47 -21.08
C LEU A 13 1.73 1.40 -20.02
N ALA A 14 1.11 0.82 -19.00
CA ALA A 14 0.91 1.52 -17.75
C ALA A 14 2.32 1.76 -17.18
N ALA A 15 2.86 2.96 -17.39
CA ALA A 15 3.97 3.47 -16.62
C ALA A 15 3.50 3.48 -15.16
N ALA A 16 3.73 2.38 -14.45
CA ALA A 16 3.53 2.31 -13.03
C ALA A 16 4.57 3.25 -12.42
N ASN A 17 4.16 4.48 -12.15
CA ASN A 17 4.89 5.40 -11.29
C ASN A 17 4.85 4.79 -9.87
N THR A 18 5.61 3.73 -9.66
CA THR A 18 5.58 2.93 -8.45
C THR A 18 6.26 3.74 -7.36
N ALA A 19 5.44 4.32 -6.48
CA ALA A 19 5.94 4.72 -5.17
C ALA A 19 6.69 3.52 -4.56
N PRO A 20 7.87 3.71 -3.95
CA PRO A 20 8.69 2.62 -3.46
C PRO A 20 7.87 1.74 -2.53
N ALA A 21 7.88 0.42 -2.78
CA ALA A 21 7.07 -0.55 -2.06
C ALA A 21 7.33 -0.46 -0.55
N LEU A 22 6.27 -0.48 0.25
CA LEU A 22 6.41 -0.55 1.71
C LEU A 22 6.70 -2.00 2.11
N PRO A 23 7.56 -2.26 3.12
CA PRO A 23 7.85 -3.61 3.60
C PRO A 23 6.71 -4.16 4.47
N VAL A 24 5.49 -4.19 3.93
CA VAL A 24 4.25 -4.63 4.56
C VAL A 24 3.48 -5.58 3.62
N PRO A 25 2.54 -6.39 4.11
CA PRO A 25 1.73 -7.24 3.24
C PRO A 25 0.98 -6.43 2.18
N LYS A 26 0.94 -6.92 0.93
CA LYS A 26 0.30 -6.23 -0.21
C LYS A 26 -1.14 -5.81 0.06
N CYS A 27 -1.91 -6.61 0.82
CA CYS A 27 -3.30 -6.30 1.18
C CYS A 27 -3.44 -5.01 2.02
N SER A 28 -2.37 -4.60 2.71
CA SER A 28 -2.36 -3.45 3.64
C SER A 28 -1.68 -2.21 3.08
N GLU A 29 -0.90 -2.35 2.01
CA GLU A 29 -0.01 -1.30 1.53
C GLU A 29 -0.75 -0.01 1.19
N SER A 30 -1.87 -0.11 0.47
CA SER A 30 -2.73 1.03 0.14
C SER A 30 -3.32 1.70 1.38
N CYS A 31 -3.73 0.90 2.38
CA CYS A 31 -4.24 1.38 3.65
C CYS A 31 -3.20 2.17 4.44
N ILE A 32 -1.96 1.66 4.53
CA ILE A 32 -0.89 2.38 5.23
C ILE A 32 -0.57 3.68 4.49
N ARG A 33 -0.44 3.65 3.16
CA ARG A 33 -0.19 4.87 2.36
C ARG A 33 -1.28 5.92 2.52
N GLN A 34 -2.55 5.51 2.59
CA GLN A 34 -3.65 6.43 2.84
C GLN A 34 -3.55 7.03 4.24
N ALA A 35 -3.34 6.20 5.27
CA ALA A 35 -3.17 6.68 6.64
C ALA A 35 -1.97 7.63 6.80
N MET A 36 -0.87 7.41 6.06
CA MET A 36 0.25 8.36 6.00
C MET A 36 -0.16 9.72 5.42
N LYS A 37 -1.02 9.73 4.39
CA LYS A 37 -1.52 10.97 3.79
C LYS A 37 -2.47 11.70 4.74
N ASP A 38 -3.38 10.95 5.38
CA ASP A 38 -4.36 11.49 6.33
C ASP A 38 -3.67 12.14 7.54
N ASN A 39 -2.51 11.61 7.95
CA ASN A 39 -1.70 12.16 9.04
C ASN A 39 -0.71 13.26 8.59
N GLY A 40 -0.81 13.70 7.33
CA GLY A 40 0.01 14.77 6.76
C GLY A 40 1.44 14.39 6.42
N CYS A 41 1.79 13.11 6.45
CA CYS A 41 3.16 12.63 6.26
C CYS A 41 3.58 12.48 4.79
N LYS A 42 2.71 12.71 3.80
CA LYS A 42 3.04 12.67 2.36
C LYS A 42 3.87 11.44 1.93
N LEU A 43 3.56 10.26 2.49
CA LEU A 43 4.28 8.98 2.29
C LEU A 43 5.68 8.88 2.92
N ASN A 44 6.09 9.84 3.76
CA ASN A 44 7.29 9.76 4.56
C ASN A 44 7.09 8.76 5.71
N VAL A 45 7.84 7.66 5.66
CA VAL A 45 7.81 6.57 6.66
C VAL A 45 8.23 7.08 8.04
N GLU A 46 9.28 7.90 8.11
CA GLU A 46 9.83 8.44 9.36
C GLU A 46 8.79 9.30 10.08
N CYS A 47 8.13 10.21 9.36
CA CYS A 47 7.01 10.99 9.87
C CYS A 47 5.85 10.10 10.35
N ALA A 48 5.51 9.08 9.56
CA ALA A 48 4.42 8.17 9.89
C ALA A 48 4.72 7.35 11.16
N CYS A 49 5.99 7.02 11.39
CA CYS A 49 6.46 6.31 12.58
C CYS A 49 6.55 7.21 13.82
N GLN A 50 6.85 8.51 13.67
CA GLN A 50 6.70 9.48 14.76
C GLN A 50 5.24 9.61 15.24
N LYS A 51 4.29 9.38 14.33
CA LYS A 51 2.84 9.38 14.59
C LYS A 51 2.25 7.97 14.53
N PHE A 52 2.98 6.98 15.06
CA PHE A 52 2.62 5.56 14.90
C PHE A 52 1.22 5.24 15.44
N ASN A 53 0.80 5.89 16.54
CA ASN A 53 -0.52 5.65 17.12
C ASN A 53 -1.64 6.17 16.21
N GLU A 54 -1.49 7.36 15.64
CA GLU A 54 -2.40 7.96 14.68
C GLU A 54 -2.42 7.13 13.39
N LEU A 55 -1.25 6.69 12.91
CA LEU A 55 -1.13 5.83 11.73
C LEU A 55 -1.89 4.52 11.93
N LYS A 56 -1.68 3.87 13.07
CA LYS A 56 -2.35 2.63 13.43
C LYS A 56 -3.85 2.83 13.51
N THR A 57 -4.33 3.85 14.20
CA THR A 57 -5.77 4.15 14.33
C THR A 57 -6.41 4.41 12.96
N ALA A 58 -5.77 5.21 12.11
CA ALA A 58 -6.28 5.52 10.77
C ALA A 58 -6.25 4.30 9.83
N ALA A 59 -5.20 3.47 9.90
CA ALA A 59 -5.04 2.33 8.99
C ALA A 59 -5.88 1.11 9.40
N THR A 60 -6.10 0.87 10.69
CA THR A 60 -6.74 -0.35 11.23
C THR A 60 -8.07 -0.71 10.55
N PRO A 61 -9.07 0.18 10.38
CA PRO A 61 -10.33 -0.19 9.75
C PRO A 61 -10.15 -0.63 8.29
N CYS A 62 -9.28 0.03 7.54
CA CYS A 62 -8.96 -0.36 6.16
C CYS A 62 -8.23 -1.71 6.11
N VAL A 63 -7.24 -1.91 6.99
CA VAL A 63 -6.44 -3.14 7.04
C VAL A 63 -7.30 -4.34 7.43
N ILE A 64 -8.19 -4.22 8.41
CA ILE A 64 -9.12 -5.30 8.78
C ILE A 64 -10.03 -5.65 7.60
N LYS A 65 -10.55 -4.63 6.89
CA LYS A 65 -11.41 -4.84 5.71
C LYS A 65 -10.68 -5.51 4.54
N ALA A 66 -9.42 -5.14 4.30
CA ALA A 66 -8.67 -5.61 3.13
C ALA A 66 -7.88 -6.92 3.37
N CYS A 67 -7.37 -7.13 4.58
CA CYS A 67 -6.52 -8.26 4.93
C CYS A 67 -7.22 -9.29 5.83
N GLY A 68 -8.30 -8.91 6.50
CA GLY A 68 -8.88 -9.67 7.61
C GLY A 68 -8.17 -9.41 8.94
N GLN A 69 -8.90 -9.61 10.03
CA GLN A 69 -8.42 -9.34 11.39
C GLN A 69 -7.19 -10.16 11.76
N GLU A 70 -7.14 -11.44 11.37
CA GLU A 70 -6.01 -12.31 11.71
C GLU A 70 -4.70 -11.81 11.08
N LYS A 71 -4.70 -11.53 9.78
CA LYS A 71 -3.52 -11.00 9.08
C LYS A 71 -3.15 -9.60 9.57
N ALA A 72 -4.14 -8.77 9.92
CA ALA A 72 -3.90 -7.46 10.50
C ALA A 72 -3.03 -7.55 11.77
N ILE A 73 -3.33 -8.52 12.64
CA ILE A 73 -2.64 -8.70 13.93
C ILE A 73 -1.32 -9.46 13.77
N LYS A 74 -1.32 -10.56 13.00
CA LYS A 74 -0.18 -11.48 12.91
C LYS A 74 0.89 -11.08 11.89
N GLU A 75 0.50 -10.36 10.84
CA GLU A 75 1.41 -10.04 9.72
C GLU A 75 1.61 -8.53 9.57
N VAL A 76 0.52 -7.77 9.44
CA VAL A 76 0.59 -6.33 9.12
C VAL A 76 1.16 -5.54 10.29
N LEU A 77 0.60 -5.67 11.49
CA LEU A 77 1.06 -4.91 12.65
C LEU A 77 2.55 -5.15 12.97
N PRO A 78 3.07 -6.39 12.99
CA PRO A 78 4.51 -6.63 13.15
C PRO A 78 5.36 -6.06 12.02
N ALA A 79 4.89 -6.11 10.77
CA ALA A 79 5.59 -5.54 9.63
C ALA A 79 5.71 -4.01 9.74
N VAL A 80 4.64 -3.30 10.11
CA VAL A 80 4.66 -1.85 10.33
C VAL A 80 5.57 -1.50 11.52
N LYS A 81 5.56 -2.28 12.61
CA LYS A 81 6.50 -2.08 13.73
C LYS A 81 7.96 -2.23 13.28
N LYS A 82 8.29 -3.27 12.51
CA LYS A 82 9.63 -3.47 11.94
C LYS A 82 10.02 -2.34 10.99
N MET A 83 9.07 -1.82 10.21
CA MET A 83 9.27 -0.66 9.34
C MET A 83 9.63 0.59 10.14
N CYS A 84 9.06 0.76 11.34
CA CYS A 84 9.31 1.92 12.21
C CYS A 84 10.47 1.78 13.20
N ASN A 85 11.02 0.58 13.36
CA ASN A 85 12.18 0.31 14.22
C ASN A 85 13.48 0.22 13.40
N LYS A 86 13.55 0.93 12.28
CA LYS A 86 14.76 1.09 11.46
C LYS A 86 15.43 2.42 11.72
#